data_AF-A0A368U8T5-F1
#
_entry.id   AF-A0A368U8T5-F1
#
_cell.length_a   1.000
_cell.length_b   1.000
_cell.length_c   1.000
_cell.angle_alpha   90.00
_cell.angle_beta   90.00
_cell.angle_gamma   90.00
#
_symmetry.space_group_name_H-M   'P 1'
#
loop_
_entity.id
_entity.type
_entity.pdbx_description
1 polymer ?
#
loop_
_entity_poly.entity_id
_entity_poly.type
_entity_poly.pdbx_seq_one_letter_code
_entity_poly.pdbx_strand_id
1 'polypeptide(L)'
;MTEKTSGYDIELKVDVTLETLVNECPKKGIEISYDRDMKCRVCSEYEKSPIRIKNCKACHNTHVESVRHTAKFKTTPGNIDNQGMSLVYKEHGHYCPATNKYGRLFVTYNIKKESNIYFDGKDIIKELWITPLQLRVGLKFSIWEKHYIYKKPGEFSDYSRFYALGYGGYELDDRERGTLNFVIRVKDESQHRPSEFELAVMKRIDVLEDQLKISQKKISQTSCQSADPNGKFPFGKEAAEMSSERARGVKAFIEDLLPSIDSLEKALENMRAPSDQAHREGISLILDLQQKALAKYDVYKIPAKGRKFDPYQHEAVAVNSETTMPKNLVTDVLQEGYTHAGRLIRPAMVRVSS
;
A
#
# COMPACT_ATOMS: atom_id res chain seq x y z
N MET A 1 15.74 -27.40 31.23
CA MET A 1 14.48 -27.56 32.00
C MET A 1 13.44 -28.12 31.04
N THR A 2 13.17 -29.42 31.09
CA THR A 2 12.25 -30.11 30.19
C THR A 2 10.81 -29.78 30.58
N GLU A 3 10.10 -29.08 29.70
CA GLU A 3 8.71 -28.69 29.87
C GLU A 3 7.84 -29.91 30.15
N LYS A 4 7.14 -29.88 31.29
CA LYS A 4 6.19 -30.91 31.70
C LYS A 4 5.01 -30.94 30.72
N THR A 5 5.07 -31.88 29.77
CA THR A 5 3.98 -32.47 28.97
C THR A 5 2.63 -31.74 29.07
N SER A 6 2.44 -30.73 28.22
CA SER A 6 1.11 -30.32 27.74
C SER A 6 0.47 -31.49 26.98
N GLY A 7 -0.85 -31.47 26.72
CA GLY A 7 -1.52 -32.56 25.98
C GLY A 7 -0.88 -32.85 24.61
N TYR A 8 -1.24 -33.98 23.98
CA TYR A 8 -0.62 -34.37 22.71
C TYR A 8 -1.01 -33.40 21.59
N ASP A 9 0.00 -32.98 20.83
CA ASP A 9 -0.16 -32.04 19.74
C ASP A 9 -0.73 -32.74 18.48
N ILE A 10 -1.49 -32.00 17.67
CA ILE A 10 -2.07 -32.48 16.40
C ILE A 10 -1.44 -31.69 15.25
N GLU A 11 -1.08 -32.37 14.17
CA GLU A 11 -0.60 -31.72 12.93
C GLU A 11 -1.57 -31.97 11.78
N LEU A 12 -2.00 -30.91 11.10
CA LEU A 12 -2.89 -30.96 9.94
C LEU A 12 -2.32 -30.17 8.77
N LYS A 13 -2.52 -30.70 7.57
CA LYS A 13 -2.22 -30.01 6.32
C LYS A 13 -3.52 -29.67 5.62
N VAL A 14 -3.71 -28.40 5.28
CA VAL A 14 -4.93 -27.90 4.66
C VAL A 14 -4.58 -27.18 3.38
N ASP A 15 -5.10 -27.69 2.26
CA ASP A 15 -4.95 -27.04 0.97
C ASP A 15 -5.96 -25.90 0.83
N VAL A 16 -5.48 -24.71 0.50
CA VAL A 16 -6.29 -23.49 0.36
C VAL A 16 -5.95 -22.77 -0.94
N THR A 17 -6.93 -22.07 -1.52
CA THR A 17 -6.70 -21.19 -2.67
C THR A 17 -6.40 -19.78 -2.20
N LEU A 18 -5.67 -19.02 -3.02
CA LEU A 18 -5.37 -17.61 -2.74
C LEU A 18 -6.65 -16.76 -2.62
N GLU A 19 -7.65 -17.04 -3.46
CA GLU A 19 -8.94 -16.35 -3.42
C GLU A 19 -9.64 -16.52 -2.06
N THR A 20 -9.71 -17.76 -1.56
CA THR A 20 -10.32 -18.05 -0.25
C THR A 20 -9.55 -17.35 0.87
N LEU A 21 -8.22 -17.30 0.82
CA LEU A 21 -7.42 -16.60 1.83
C LEU A 21 -7.64 -15.08 1.82
N VAL A 22 -7.72 -14.46 0.65
CA VAL A 22 -7.82 -13.00 0.50
C VAL A 22 -9.26 -12.49 0.73
N ASN A 23 -10.27 -13.19 0.19
CA ASN A 23 -11.64 -12.68 0.13
C ASN A 23 -12.59 -13.33 1.14
N GLU A 24 -12.45 -14.63 1.41
CA GLU A 24 -13.41 -15.40 2.22
C GLU A 24 -12.99 -15.54 3.67
N CYS A 25 -11.70 -15.85 3.92
CA CYS A 25 -11.13 -16.03 5.24
C CYS A 25 -11.36 -14.81 6.18
N PRO A 26 -11.16 -13.55 5.76
CA PRO A 26 -11.49 -12.39 6.61
C PRO A 26 -12.93 -12.36 7.10
N LYS A 27 -13.88 -12.79 6.25
CA LYS A 27 -15.30 -12.70 6.52
C LYS A 27 -15.79 -13.87 7.37
N LYS A 28 -15.39 -15.09 7.04
CA LYS A 28 -15.98 -16.33 7.57
C LYS A 28 -15.00 -17.22 8.34
N GLY A 29 -13.70 -17.03 8.18
CA GLY A 29 -12.66 -17.98 8.62
C GLY A 29 -12.69 -19.27 7.79
N ILE A 30 -11.66 -20.10 7.94
CA ILE A 30 -11.57 -21.42 7.30
C ILE A 30 -12.05 -22.46 8.31
N GLU A 31 -13.05 -23.23 7.92
CA GLU A 31 -13.61 -24.29 8.75
C GLU A 31 -12.81 -25.58 8.56
N ILE A 32 -12.18 -26.05 9.64
CA ILE A 32 -11.34 -27.25 9.64
C ILE A 32 -11.99 -28.26 10.60
N SER A 33 -12.28 -29.44 10.07
CA SER A 33 -12.82 -30.57 10.82
C SER A 33 -11.76 -31.63 11.01
N TYR A 34 -11.50 -32.03 12.26
CA TYR A 34 -10.49 -33.04 12.61
C TYR A 34 -10.91 -33.82 13.85
N ASP A 35 -10.38 -35.03 13.99
CA ASP A 35 -10.64 -35.86 15.16
C ASP A 35 -9.67 -35.50 16.28
N ARG A 36 -10.20 -35.30 17.49
CA ARG A 36 -9.40 -35.05 18.68
C ARG A 36 -9.99 -35.74 19.90
N ASP A 37 -9.12 -36.03 20.83
CA ASP A 37 -9.52 -36.54 22.13
C ASP A 37 -9.99 -35.40 23.03
N MET A 38 -11.22 -35.51 23.50
CA MET A 38 -11.82 -34.58 24.46
C MET A 38 -12.02 -35.26 25.82
N LYS A 39 -12.19 -34.43 26.86
CA LYS A 39 -12.61 -34.93 28.16
C LYS A 39 -13.96 -35.63 28.03
N CYS A 40 -14.06 -36.86 28.54
CA CYS A 40 -15.30 -37.62 28.45
C CYS A 40 -16.47 -36.80 29.01
N ARG A 41 -17.54 -36.67 28.21
CA ARG A 41 -18.70 -35.84 28.57
C ARG A 41 -19.34 -36.32 29.88
N VAL A 42 -19.53 -37.64 30.00
CA VAL A 42 -20.11 -38.27 31.19
C VAL A 42 -19.23 -38.04 32.41
N CYS A 43 -17.91 -38.23 32.31
CA CYS A 43 -17.03 -37.95 33.45
C CYS A 43 -17.05 -36.48 33.88
N SER A 44 -17.12 -35.55 32.92
CA SER A 44 -17.10 -34.11 33.17
C SER A 44 -18.36 -33.61 33.89
N GLU A 45 -19.52 -34.19 33.61
CA GLU A 45 -20.78 -33.84 34.27
C GLU A 45 -20.76 -34.22 35.77
N TYR A 46 -20.12 -35.33 36.11
CA TYR A 46 -20.06 -35.83 37.49
C TYR A 46 -18.96 -35.19 38.33
N GLU A 47 -17.94 -34.56 37.73
CA GLU A 47 -16.99 -33.72 38.48
C GLU A 47 -17.66 -32.52 39.16
N LYS A 48 -18.78 -32.05 38.61
CA LYS A 48 -19.60 -30.98 39.21
C LYS A 48 -20.55 -31.50 40.28
N SER A 49 -20.63 -32.83 40.44
CA SER A 49 -21.49 -33.51 41.41
C SER A 49 -20.65 -34.01 42.60
N PRO A 50 -21.22 -34.04 43.83
CA PRO A 50 -20.56 -34.69 44.97
C PRO A 50 -20.39 -36.21 44.80
N ILE A 51 -21.04 -36.82 43.80
CA ILE A 51 -21.00 -38.27 43.54
C ILE A 51 -19.90 -38.58 42.50
N ARG A 52 -18.83 -39.25 42.93
CA ARG A 52 -17.77 -39.73 42.03
C ARG A 52 -18.17 -41.04 41.35
N ILE A 53 -18.18 -41.05 40.02
CA ILE A 53 -18.28 -42.30 39.24
C ILE A 53 -16.99 -43.10 39.43
N LYS A 54 -17.11 -44.37 39.83
CA LYS A 54 -15.98 -45.31 39.91
C LYS A 54 -15.64 -45.94 38.55
N ASN A 55 -16.66 -46.26 37.75
CA ASN A 55 -16.51 -46.89 36.44
C ASN A 55 -17.38 -46.19 35.38
N CYS A 56 -16.77 -45.43 34.47
CA CYS A 56 -17.49 -44.82 33.35
C CYS A 56 -17.57 -45.81 32.19
N LYS A 57 -18.80 -46.20 31.81
CA LYS A 57 -19.04 -47.10 30.67
C LYS A 57 -18.76 -46.45 29.31
N ALA A 58 -18.88 -45.13 29.21
CA ALA A 58 -18.71 -44.40 27.96
C ALA A 58 -17.24 -44.30 27.53
N CYS A 59 -16.32 -44.08 28.48
CA CYS A 59 -14.88 -44.00 28.20
C CYS A 59 -14.08 -45.21 28.70
N HIS A 60 -14.71 -46.23 29.28
CA HIS A 60 -14.02 -47.37 29.90
C HIS A 60 -12.90 -46.96 30.88
N ASN A 61 -13.15 -45.91 31.68
CA ASN A 61 -12.19 -45.32 32.64
C ASN A 61 -10.95 -44.65 32.04
N THR A 62 -10.90 -44.42 30.73
CA THR A 62 -9.81 -43.62 30.12
C THR A 62 -9.97 -42.12 30.39
N HIS A 63 -11.17 -41.68 30.81
CA HIS A 63 -11.56 -40.27 30.97
C HIS A 63 -11.49 -39.43 29.69
N VAL A 64 -11.37 -40.08 28.53
CA VAL A 64 -11.22 -39.47 27.20
C VAL A 64 -12.28 -40.02 26.26
N GLU A 65 -12.71 -39.20 25.31
CA GLU A 65 -13.61 -39.57 24.22
C GLU A 65 -13.14 -38.91 22.92
N SER A 66 -12.96 -39.68 21.84
CA SER A 66 -12.56 -39.16 20.54
C SER A 66 -13.77 -38.58 19.81
N VAL A 67 -13.70 -37.30 19.46
CA VAL A 67 -14.80 -36.56 18.84
C VAL A 67 -14.30 -35.84 17.60
N ARG A 68 -15.13 -35.82 16.55
CA ARG A 68 -14.91 -34.98 15.37
C ARG A 68 -15.20 -33.53 15.74
N HIS A 69 -14.15 -32.73 15.81
CA HIS A 69 -14.21 -31.33 16.18
C HIS A 69 -14.09 -30.44 14.95
N THR A 70 -15.00 -29.48 14.82
CA THR A 70 -14.98 -28.49 13.75
C THR A 70 -14.76 -27.12 14.36
N ALA A 71 -13.72 -26.43 13.89
CA ALA A 71 -13.36 -25.09 14.36
C ALA A 71 -13.08 -24.17 13.17
N LYS A 72 -13.36 -22.88 13.37
CA LYS A 72 -13.11 -21.83 12.37
C LYS A 72 -11.85 -21.09 12.73
N PHE A 73 -10.87 -21.16 11.84
CA PHE A 73 -9.57 -20.54 12.02
C PHE A 73 -9.43 -19.37 11.05
N LYS A 74 -9.05 -18.22 11.58
CA LYS A 74 -8.65 -17.07 10.77
C LYS A 74 -7.16 -17.20 10.48
N THR A 75 -6.82 -17.00 9.22
CA THR A 75 -5.44 -16.94 8.73
C THR A 75 -5.40 -15.88 7.64
N THR A 76 -4.22 -15.43 7.26
CA THR A 76 -4.05 -14.41 6.24
C THR A 76 -2.90 -14.76 5.31
N PRO A 77 -2.94 -14.26 4.06
CA PRO A 77 -1.83 -14.44 3.13
C PRO A 77 -0.48 -13.98 3.71
N GLY A 78 -0.43 -12.85 4.44
CA GLY A 78 0.81 -12.35 5.04
C GLY A 78 1.41 -13.20 6.14
N ASN A 79 0.60 -14.09 6.71
CA ASN A 79 1.05 -15.07 7.69
C ASN A 79 1.40 -16.41 7.03
N ILE A 80 1.47 -16.48 5.70
CA ILE A 80 1.75 -17.70 4.94
C ILE A 80 2.78 -17.40 3.84
N ASP A 81 4.04 -17.73 4.09
CA ASP A 81 5.07 -17.69 3.06
C ASP A 81 4.85 -18.76 1.98
N ASN A 82 5.46 -18.57 0.80
CA ASN A 82 5.44 -19.51 -0.34
C ASN A 82 5.96 -20.94 -0.03
N GLN A 83 6.42 -21.18 1.20
CA GLN A 83 6.90 -22.46 1.73
C GLN A 83 5.90 -23.19 2.63
N GLY A 84 4.71 -22.63 2.88
CA GLY A 84 3.68 -23.23 3.72
C GLY A 84 3.97 -23.00 5.21
N MET A 85 3.55 -21.85 5.72
CA MET A 85 3.71 -21.53 7.14
C MET A 85 2.73 -22.34 7.99
N SER A 86 3.21 -22.81 9.15
CA SER A 86 2.40 -23.55 10.12
C SER A 86 1.92 -22.61 11.23
N LEU A 87 0.60 -22.48 11.38
CA LEU A 87 -0.01 -21.74 12.48
C LEU A 87 -0.28 -22.65 13.67
N VAL A 88 -0.06 -22.13 14.87
CA VAL A 88 -0.19 -22.89 16.12
C VAL A 88 -1.39 -22.37 16.92
N TYR A 89 -2.37 -23.25 17.12
CA TYR A 89 -3.57 -22.97 17.91
C TYR A 89 -3.49 -23.69 19.26
N LYS A 90 -3.47 -22.92 20.35
CA LYS A 90 -3.40 -23.45 21.72
C LYS A 90 -4.72 -24.10 22.11
N GLU A 91 -4.66 -25.15 22.92
CA GLU A 91 -5.83 -25.88 23.45
C GLU A 91 -6.73 -26.57 22.39
N HIS A 92 -6.20 -26.75 21.18
CA HIS A 92 -6.88 -27.43 20.08
C HIS A 92 -6.36 -28.87 19.81
N GLY A 93 -5.32 -29.33 20.53
CA GLY A 93 -4.79 -30.69 20.43
C GLY A 93 -5.57 -31.73 21.27
N HIS A 94 -5.00 -32.92 21.47
CA HIS A 94 -5.62 -33.96 22.30
C HIS A 94 -5.66 -33.55 23.79
N TYR A 95 -6.73 -33.93 24.48
CA TYR A 95 -6.84 -33.81 25.93
C TYR A 95 -5.99 -34.87 26.65
N CYS A 96 -5.21 -34.45 27.64
CA CYS A 96 -4.49 -35.37 28.52
C CYS A 96 -5.12 -35.38 29.92
N PRO A 97 -5.70 -36.52 30.38
CA PRO A 97 -6.27 -36.64 31.72
C PRO A 97 -5.26 -36.43 32.86
N ALA A 98 -4.01 -36.85 32.67
CA ALA A 98 -2.98 -36.78 33.71
C ALA A 98 -2.56 -35.34 34.04
N THR A 99 -2.56 -34.46 33.04
CA THR A 99 -2.15 -33.06 33.20
C THR A 99 -3.34 -32.10 33.21
N ASN A 100 -4.55 -32.61 32.90
CA ASN A 100 -5.80 -31.84 32.74
C ASN A 100 -5.61 -30.65 31.77
N LYS A 101 -4.85 -30.88 30.70
CA LYS A 101 -4.51 -29.87 29.68
C LYS A 101 -4.72 -30.41 28.28
N TYR A 102 -5.05 -29.51 27.36
CA TYR A 102 -5.10 -29.78 25.93
C TYR A 102 -3.75 -29.49 25.27
N GLY A 103 -3.42 -30.28 24.25
CA GLY A 103 -2.29 -30.00 23.36
C GLY A 103 -2.55 -28.82 22.42
N ARG A 104 -1.60 -28.58 21.53
CA ARG A 104 -1.67 -27.58 20.45
C ARG A 104 -2.07 -28.24 19.14
N LEU A 105 -2.67 -27.45 18.26
CA LEU A 105 -2.94 -27.82 16.87
C LEU A 105 -2.01 -27.02 15.97
N PHE A 106 -1.19 -27.72 15.19
CA PHE A 106 -0.37 -27.16 14.13
C PHE A 106 -1.11 -27.32 12.80
N VAL A 107 -1.45 -26.22 12.16
CA VAL A 107 -2.09 -26.23 10.84
C VAL A 107 -1.10 -25.66 9.82
N THR A 108 -0.62 -26.52 8.92
CA THR A 108 0.17 -26.11 7.76
C THR A 108 -0.77 -25.81 6.60
N TYR A 109 -0.85 -24.55 6.20
CA TYR A 109 -1.63 -24.14 5.04
C TYR A 109 -0.78 -24.28 3.78
N ASN A 110 -1.24 -25.12 2.85
CA ASN A 110 -0.62 -25.27 1.54
C ASN A 110 -1.41 -24.48 0.51
N ILE A 111 -0.80 -23.42 -0.01
CA ILE A 111 -1.44 -22.57 -1.00
C ILE A 111 -1.32 -23.25 -2.37
N LYS A 112 -2.47 -23.57 -2.97
CA LYS A 112 -2.50 -24.00 -4.38
C LYS A 112 -1.98 -22.88 -5.26
N LYS A 113 -0.76 -23.04 -5.78
CA LYS A 113 -0.12 -22.05 -6.64
C LYS A 113 -0.93 -21.88 -7.92
N GLU A 114 -1.39 -20.65 -8.15
CA GLU A 114 -1.87 -20.24 -9.47
C GLU A 114 -0.67 -19.83 -10.32
N SER A 115 -0.61 -20.26 -11.57
CA SER A 115 0.56 -20.09 -12.45
C SER A 115 1.01 -18.65 -12.70
N ASN A 116 0.18 -17.66 -12.35
CA ASN A 116 0.42 -16.26 -12.62
C ASN A 116 0.23 -15.35 -11.40
N ILE A 117 0.02 -15.89 -10.19
CA ILE A 117 -0.09 -15.09 -8.95
C ILE A 117 0.99 -15.50 -7.98
N TYR A 118 1.74 -14.51 -7.51
CA TYR A 118 2.78 -14.65 -6.52
C TYR A 118 2.46 -13.78 -5.31
N PHE A 119 3.02 -14.16 -4.17
CA PHE A 119 2.82 -13.48 -2.92
C PHE A 119 4.16 -13.12 -2.29
N ASP A 120 4.27 -11.89 -1.82
CA ASP A 120 5.44 -11.33 -1.15
C ASP A 120 4.98 -10.49 0.05
N GLY A 121 4.97 -11.09 1.24
CA GLY A 121 4.59 -10.40 2.48
C GLY A 121 3.13 -9.94 2.51
N LYS A 122 2.80 -8.68 2.21
CA LYS A 122 1.40 -8.23 2.07
C LYS A 122 1.01 -8.02 0.62
N ASP A 123 1.99 -8.04 -0.27
CA ASP A 123 1.81 -7.68 -1.65
C ASP A 123 1.50 -8.92 -2.49
N ILE A 124 0.54 -8.73 -3.40
CA ILE A 124 0.12 -9.77 -4.35
C ILE A 124 0.64 -9.35 -5.71
N ILE A 125 1.43 -10.19 -6.37
CA ILE A 125 1.97 -9.93 -7.71
C ILE A 125 1.22 -10.78 -8.72
N LYS A 126 0.53 -10.16 -9.68
CA LYS A 126 -0.11 -10.82 -10.82
C LYS A 126 0.70 -10.58 -12.09
N GLU A 127 1.11 -11.65 -12.75
CA GLU A 127 1.59 -11.58 -14.13
C GLU A 127 0.40 -11.57 -15.11
N LEU A 128 0.37 -10.55 -15.97
CA LEU A 128 -0.64 -10.38 -17.01
C LEU A 128 0.00 -10.60 -18.38
N TRP A 129 -0.33 -11.74 -18.97
CA TRP A 129 0.11 -12.10 -20.32
C TRP A 129 -0.82 -11.48 -21.37
N ILE A 130 -0.33 -10.45 -22.07
CA ILE A 130 -1.14 -9.64 -22.99
C ILE A 130 -0.62 -9.74 -24.42
N THR A 131 -1.52 -9.56 -25.40
CA THR A 131 -1.13 -9.54 -26.82
C THR A 131 -0.66 -8.14 -27.24
N PRO A 132 0.12 -8.02 -28.32
CA PRO A 132 0.50 -6.71 -28.87
C PRO A 132 -0.71 -5.81 -29.21
N LEU A 133 -1.82 -6.39 -29.68
CA LEU A 133 -3.05 -5.63 -29.94
C LEU A 133 -3.64 -5.04 -28.65
N GLN A 134 -3.65 -5.81 -27.57
CA GLN A 134 -4.16 -5.36 -26.27
C GLN A 134 -3.33 -4.19 -25.70
N LEU A 135 -2.02 -4.15 -25.98
CA LEU A 135 -1.17 -3.00 -25.62
C LEU A 135 -1.61 -1.69 -26.31
N ARG A 136 -2.12 -1.79 -27.54
CA ARG A 136 -2.54 -0.66 -28.38
C ARG A 136 -3.98 -0.21 -28.20
N VAL A 137 -4.87 -1.09 -27.75
CA VAL A 137 -6.30 -0.78 -27.56
C VAL A 137 -6.64 -0.51 -26.08
N GLY A 138 -5.79 -0.97 -25.16
CA GLY A 138 -6.04 -0.95 -23.73
C GLY A 138 -6.46 -2.32 -23.21
N LEU A 139 -6.40 -2.46 -21.89
CA LEU A 139 -6.54 -3.74 -21.19
C LEU A 139 -7.83 -3.79 -20.42
N LYS A 140 -8.59 -4.88 -20.59
CA LYS A 140 -9.70 -5.21 -19.71
C LYS A 140 -9.48 -6.63 -19.21
N PHE A 141 -9.36 -6.78 -17.90
CA PHE A 141 -9.16 -8.08 -17.28
C PHE A 141 -9.89 -8.13 -15.92
N SER A 142 -10.11 -9.33 -15.42
CA SER A 142 -10.71 -9.55 -14.11
C SER A 142 -9.76 -10.38 -13.26
N ILE A 143 -9.72 -10.06 -11.97
CA ILE A 143 -9.10 -10.91 -10.96
C ILE A 143 -10.15 -11.18 -9.91
N TRP A 144 -10.47 -12.47 -9.73
CA TRP A 144 -11.57 -12.92 -8.89
C TRP A 144 -12.85 -12.16 -9.27
N GLU A 145 -13.56 -11.59 -8.31
CA GLU A 145 -14.79 -10.80 -8.54
C GLU A 145 -14.56 -9.35 -9.00
N LYS A 146 -13.30 -8.90 -9.13
CA LYS A 146 -12.98 -7.50 -9.47
C LYS A 146 -12.63 -7.33 -10.93
N HIS A 147 -13.27 -6.36 -11.58
CA HIS A 147 -12.99 -5.98 -12.97
C HIS A 147 -12.08 -4.75 -13.02
N TYR A 148 -11.01 -4.86 -13.80
CA TYR A 148 -10.06 -3.78 -14.04
C TYR A 148 -10.12 -3.38 -15.51
N ILE A 149 -10.18 -2.08 -15.76
CA ILE A 149 -10.18 -1.51 -17.10
C ILE A 149 -9.07 -0.46 -17.14
N TYR A 150 -8.07 -0.72 -17.96
CA TYR A 150 -7.02 0.22 -18.29
C TYR A 150 -7.24 0.79 -19.69
N LYS A 151 -7.48 2.09 -19.75
CA LYS A 151 -7.90 2.77 -21.00
C LYS A 151 -6.80 3.56 -21.69
N LYS A 152 -5.58 3.61 -21.16
CA LYS A 152 -4.50 4.42 -21.75
C LYS A 152 -3.59 3.56 -22.62
N PRO A 153 -3.74 3.59 -23.95
CA PRO A 153 -2.90 2.77 -24.81
C PRO A 153 -1.51 3.38 -24.95
N GLY A 154 -0.47 2.55 -25.05
CA GLY A 154 0.90 2.99 -25.30
C GLY A 154 1.69 3.51 -24.09
N GLU A 155 1.12 3.56 -22.88
CA GLU A 155 1.88 3.85 -21.64
C GLU A 155 2.65 2.64 -21.09
N PHE A 156 2.41 1.46 -21.66
CA PHE A 156 3.00 0.21 -21.18
C PHE A 156 3.99 -0.37 -22.18
N SER A 157 5.10 -0.83 -21.62
CA SER A 157 6.06 -1.72 -22.25
C SER A 157 5.97 -3.11 -21.62
N ASP A 158 6.72 -4.07 -22.17
CA ASP A 158 6.99 -5.30 -21.45
C ASP A 158 7.64 -5.00 -20.08
N TYR A 159 7.32 -5.80 -19.07
CA TYR A 159 7.69 -5.60 -17.66
C TYR A 159 7.12 -4.35 -16.98
N SER A 160 6.26 -3.57 -17.62
CA SER A 160 5.60 -2.44 -16.97
C SER A 160 4.80 -2.88 -15.75
N ARG A 161 4.90 -2.10 -14.68
CA ARG A 161 4.21 -2.36 -13.40
C ARG A 161 3.17 -1.32 -13.11
N PHE A 162 2.02 -1.77 -12.63
CA PHE A 162 1.02 -0.87 -12.05
C PHE A 162 0.49 -1.43 -10.73
N TYR A 163 0.04 -0.51 -9.87
CA TYR A 163 -0.21 -0.77 -8.46
C TYR A 163 -1.65 -0.44 -8.13
N ALA A 164 -2.34 -1.35 -7.45
CA ALA A 164 -3.63 -1.10 -6.82
C ALA A 164 -3.46 -1.17 -5.29
N LEU A 165 -3.37 0.02 -4.68
CA LEU A 165 -3.18 0.18 -3.23
C LEU A 165 -4.40 -0.33 -2.45
N GLY A 166 -4.16 -1.14 -1.42
CA GLY A 166 -5.22 -1.68 -0.56
C GLY A 166 -5.95 -2.91 -1.13
N TYR A 167 -5.45 -3.47 -2.24
CA TYR A 167 -6.01 -4.67 -2.87
C TYR A 167 -5.14 -5.93 -2.68
N GLY A 168 -4.02 -5.82 -1.97
CA GLY A 168 -3.16 -6.93 -1.60
C GLY A 168 -3.69 -7.75 -0.42
N GLY A 169 -2.81 -8.60 0.12
CA GLY A 169 -3.05 -9.36 1.35
C GLY A 169 -3.03 -8.47 2.59
N TYR A 170 -3.17 -9.07 3.77
CA TYR A 170 -3.06 -8.39 5.05
C TYR A 170 -2.46 -9.35 6.09
N GLU A 171 -2.01 -8.85 7.22
CA GLU A 171 -1.61 -9.66 8.38
C GLU A 171 -2.72 -9.65 9.43
N LEU A 172 -2.81 -10.68 10.27
CA LEU A 172 -3.86 -10.72 11.32
C LEU A 172 -3.79 -9.54 12.30
N ASP A 173 -2.58 -9.02 12.54
CA ASP A 173 -2.34 -7.93 13.49
C ASP A 173 -2.39 -6.54 12.85
N ASP A 174 -2.38 -6.46 11.51
CA ASP A 174 -2.36 -5.21 10.76
C ASP A 174 -3.72 -4.96 10.08
N ARG A 175 -4.22 -3.72 10.18
CA ARG A 175 -5.46 -3.30 9.52
C ARG A 175 -5.23 -2.88 8.07
N GLU A 176 -3.98 -2.60 7.71
CA GLU A 176 -3.64 -2.14 6.37
C GLU A 176 -3.48 -3.32 5.41
N ARG A 177 -4.11 -3.19 4.24
CA ARG A 177 -3.93 -4.14 3.14
C ARG A 177 -2.73 -3.73 2.32
N GLY A 178 -1.94 -4.71 1.92
CA GLY A 178 -0.85 -4.52 0.98
C GLY A 178 -1.34 -4.13 -0.42
N THR A 179 -0.40 -4.16 -1.35
CA THR A 179 -0.60 -3.69 -2.72
C THR A 179 -0.79 -4.86 -3.67
N LEU A 180 -1.74 -4.71 -4.60
CA LEU A 180 -1.85 -5.61 -5.73
C LEU A 180 -1.01 -5.05 -6.89
N ASN A 181 0.09 -5.74 -7.18
CA ASN A 181 1.08 -5.40 -8.18
C ASN A 181 0.79 -6.19 -9.44
N PHE A 182 0.61 -5.49 -10.56
CA PHE A 182 0.44 -6.13 -11.85
C PHE A 182 1.71 -5.96 -12.66
N VAL A 183 2.24 -7.07 -13.17
CA VAL A 183 3.42 -7.08 -14.04
C VAL A 183 2.96 -7.50 -15.42
N ILE A 184 3.16 -6.60 -16.39
CA ILE A 184 2.81 -6.86 -17.78
C ILE A 184 3.88 -7.77 -18.41
N ARG A 185 3.40 -8.82 -19.09
CA ARG A 185 4.18 -9.72 -19.94
C ARG A 185 3.60 -9.66 -21.34
N VAL A 186 4.35 -9.12 -22.29
CA VAL A 186 3.89 -9.11 -23.68
C VAL A 186 4.19 -10.48 -24.29
N LYS A 187 3.18 -11.09 -24.94
CA LYS A 187 3.36 -12.36 -25.64
C LYS A 187 4.15 -12.16 -26.93
N ASP A 188 5.22 -12.93 -27.08
CA ASP A 188 6.03 -12.98 -28.29
C ASP A 188 5.37 -13.79 -29.41
N GLU A 189 5.92 -13.75 -30.63
CA GLU A 189 5.43 -14.48 -31.80
C GLU A 189 5.36 -16.01 -31.60
N SER A 190 6.20 -16.55 -30.72
CA SER A 190 6.18 -17.98 -30.34
C SER A 190 5.01 -18.34 -29.44
N GLN A 191 4.47 -17.37 -28.70
CA GLN A 191 3.41 -17.57 -27.70
C GLN A 191 2.04 -17.10 -28.20
N HIS A 192 2.02 -16.18 -29.17
CA HIS A 192 0.79 -15.68 -29.77
C HIS A 192 1.01 -15.37 -31.25
N ARG A 193 0.37 -16.17 -32.12
CA ARG A 193 0.26 -15.83 -33.54
C ARG A 193 -1.00 -14.96 -33.72
N PRO A 194 -0.87 -13.72 -34.21
CA PRO A 194 -2.02 -12.85 -34.37
C PRO A 194 -3.00 -13.42 -35.40
N SER A 195 -4.29 -13.36 -35.09
CA SER A 195 -5.34 -13.77 -36.02
C SER A 195 -5.47 -12.78 -37.18
N GLU A 196 -6.11 -13.20 -38.28
CA GLU A 196 -6.39 -12.31 -39.43
C GLU A 196 -7.18 -11.06 -39.00
N PHE A 197 -8.12 -11.23 -38.08
CA PHE A 197 -8.86 -10.12 -37.47
C PHE A 197 -7.96 -9.17 -36.69
N GLU A 198 -7.07 -9.70 -35.83
CA GLU A 198 -6.13 -8.87 -35.07
C GLU A 198 -5.20 -8.07 -36.01
N LEU A 199 -4.72 -8.70 -37.08
CA LEU A 199 -3.92 -8.04 -38.11
C LEU A 199 -4.70 -6.92 -38.82
N ALA A 200 -5.96 -7.17 -39.18
CA ALA A 200 -6.82 -6.17 -39.82
C ALA A 200 -7.08 -4.97 -38.90
N VAL A 201 -7.33 -5.23 -37.61
CA VAL A 201 -7.50 -4.18 -36.60
C VAL A 201 -6.21 -3.37 -36.43
N MET A 202 -5.05 -4.02 -36.30
CA MET A 202 -3.77 -3.32 -36.19
C MET A 202 -3.49 -2.41 -37.38
N LYS A 203 -3.71 -2.91 -38.61
CA LYS A 203 -3.58 -2.10 -39.84
C LYS A 203 -4.51 -0.89 -39.83
N ARG A 204 -5.75 -1.05 -39.35
CA ARG A 204 -6.70 0.06 -39.27
C ARG A 204 -6.28 1.10 -38.23
N ILE A 205 -5.74 0.65 -37.09
CA ILE A 205 -5.19 1.54 -36.06
C ILE A 205 -4.03 2.37 -36.65
N ASP A 206 -3.09 1.75 -37.37
CA ASP A 206 -1.96 2.45 -38.00
C ASP A 206 -2.45 3.58 -38.94
N VAL A 207 -3.42 3.27 -39.81
CA VAL A 207 -4.01 4.25 -40.73
C VAL A 207 -4.66 5.41 -39.97
N LEU A 208 -5.37 5.13 -38.87
CA LEU A 208 -6.04 6.16 -38.07
C LEU A 208 -5.02 7.03 -37.31
N GLU A 209 -3.95 6.44 -36.77
CA GLU A 209 -2.87 7.18 -36.10
C GLU A 209 -2.16 8.13 -37.07
N ASP A 210 -1.91 7.68 -38.31
CA ASP A 210 -1.32 8.53 -39.35
C ASP A 210 -2.26 9.67 -39.75
N GLN A 211 -3.56 9.39 -39.91
CA GLN A 211 -4.56 10.42 -40.18
C GLN A 211 -4.66 11.45 -39.04
N LEU A 212 -4.57 11.01 -37.79
CA LEU A 212 -4.53 11.90 -36.63
C LEU A 212 -3.28 12.78 -36.63
N LYS A 213 -2.09 12.23 -36.89
CA LYS A 213 -0.85 13.00 -37.03
C LYS A 213 -0.93 14.04 -38.15
N ILE A 214 -1.47 13.65 -39.31
CA ILE A 214 -1.66 14.57 -40.44
C ILE A 214 -2.65 15.68 -40.06
N SER A 215 -3.77 15.33 -39.42
CA SER A 215 -4.79 16.31 -39.01
C SER A 215 -4.27 17.26 -37.94
N GLN A 216 -3.51 16.77 -36.96
CA GLN A 216 -2.83 17.60 -35.95
C GLN A 216 -1.80 18.54 -36.59
N LYS A 217 -1.00 18.06 -37.54
CA LYS A 217 -0.07 18.90 -38.31
C LYS A 217 -0.83 19.98 -39.08
N LYS A 218 -1.92 19.63 -39.76
CA LYS A 218 -2.77 20.61 -40.46
C LYS A 218 -3.34 21.65 -39.51
N ILE A 219 -3.90 21.25 -38.36
CA ILE A 219 -4.40 22.18 -37.33
C ILE A 219 -3.28 23.12 -36.87
N SER A 220 -2.08 22.59 -36.58
CA SER A 220 -0.94 23.41 -36.18
C SER A 220 -0.52 24.40 -37.27
N GLN A 221 -0.48 23.96 -38.54
CA GLN A 221 -0.10 24.80 -39.68
C GLN A 221 -1.14 25.87 -39.97
N THR A 222 -2.43 25.54 -39.96
CA THR A 222 -3.52 26.50 -40.13
C THR A 222 -3.56 27.51 -38.98
N SER A 223 -3.30 27.07 -37.74
CA SER A 223 -3.16 27.95 -36.58
C SER A 223 -1.96 28.91 -36.69
N CYS A 224 -0.91 28.54 -37.44
CA CYS A 224 0.23 29.42 -37.71
C CYS A 224 -0.03 30.36 -38.90
N GLN A 225 -0.87 29.98 -39.86
CA GLN A 225 -1.16 30.77 -41.06
C GLN A 225 -2.29 31.80 -40.85
N SER A 226 -3.17 31.61 -39.87
CA SER A 226 -4.13 32.63 -39.42
C SER A 226 -3.50 33.69 -38.50
N ALA A 227 -2.17 33.70 -38.36
CA ALA A 227 -1.41 34.74 -37.70
C ALA A 227 -1.25 35.95 -38.63
N ASP A 228 -2.01 37.02 -38.39
CA ASP A 228 -1.87 38.29 -39.10
C ASP A 228 -0.40 38.80 -39.07
N PRO A 229 0.12 39.39 -40.16
CA PRO A 229 1.47 39.96 -40.21
C PRO A 229 1.67 41.17 -39.27
N ASN A 230 0.60 41.69 -38.66
CA ASN A 230 0.65 42.76 -37.64
C ASN A 230 0.73 42.27 -36.19
N GLY A 231 0.99 40.97 -35.95
CA GLY A 231 1.52 40.50 -34.66
C GLY A 231 0.62 40.68 -33.42
N LYS A 232 -0.71 40.79 -33.60
CA LYS A 232 -1.67 40.70 -32.49
C LYS A 232 -2.42 39.38 -32.58
N PHE A 233 -1.89 38.35 -31.91
CA PHE A 233 -2.66 37.14 -31.60
C PHE A 233 -3.64 37.43 -30.44
N PRO A 234 -4.96 37.31 -30.62
CA PRO A 234 -5.89 37.38 -29.50
C PRO A 234 -5.85 36.10 -28.63
N PHE A 235 -5.64 34.92 -29.23
CA PHE A 235 -5.78 33.64 -28.51
C PHE A 235 -4.56 33.18 -27.69
N GLY A 236 -3.37 33.73 -27.95
CA GLY A 236 -2.15 33.36 -27.22
C GLY A 236 -1.88 34.21 -25.98
N LYS A 237 -2.22 35.51 -26.04
CA LYS A 237 -2.06 36.42 -24.91
C LYS A 237 -3.10 36.15 -23.84
N GLU A 238 -4.38 36.01 -24.17
CA GLU A 238 -5.41 35.73 -23.16
C GLU A 238 -5.19 34.38 -22.48
N ALA A 239 -4.79 33.33 -23.21
CA ALA A 239 -4.50 32.02 -22.61
C ALA A 239 -3.21 32.02 -21.77
N ALA A 240 -2.16 32.73 -22.20
CA ALA A 240 -0.93 32.89 -21.43
C ALA A 240 -1.10 33.83 -20.23
N GLU A 241 -1.88 34.91 -20.38
CA GLU A 241 -2.27 35.83 -19.31
C GLU A 241 -3.13 35.09 -18.29
N MET A 242 -4.16 34.36 -18.72
CA MET A 242 -5.01 33.54 -17.85
C MET A 242 -4.24 32.40 -17.17
N SER A 243 -3.26 31.78 -17.85
CA SER A 243 -2.35 30.81 -17.24
C SER A 243 -1.42 31.48 -16.23
N SER A 244 -0.90 32.67 -16.54
CA SER A 244 -0.05 33.45 -15.64
C SER A 244 -0.81 34.00 -14.43
N GLU A 245 -2.07 34.38 -14.61
CA GLU A 245 -3.00 34.85 -13.57
C GLU A 245 -3.40 33.70 -12.66
N ARG A 246 -3.71 32.52 -13.22
CA ARG A 246 -3.93 31.31 -12.43
C ARG A 246 -2.68 30.94 -11.63
N ALA A 247 -1.50 30.98 -12.24
CA ALA A 247 -0.24 30.70 -11.56
C ALA A 247 0.08 31.73 -10.46
N ARG A 248 -0.24 33.01 -10.68
CA ARG A 248 -0.12 34.07 -9.66
C ARG A 248 -1.14 33.91 -8.54
N GLY A 249 -2.39 33.55 -8.86
CA GLY A 249 -3.45 33.33 -7.88
C GLY A 249 -3.14 32.16 -6.94
N VAL A 250 -2.63 31.05 -7.48
CA VAL A 250 -2.17 29.91 -6.67
C VAL A 250 -0.98 30.31 -5.79
N LYS A 251 -0.02 31.07 -6.33
CA LYS A 251 1.11 31.58 -5.52
C LYS A 251 0.63 32.46 -4.36
N ALA A 252 -0.24 33.44 -4.61
CA ALA A 252 -0.76 34.34 -3.58
C ALA A 252 -1.53 33.57 -2.49
N PHE A 253 -2.36 32.60 -2.89
CA PHE A 253 -3.07 31.75 -1.93
C PHE A 253 -2.11 30.93 -1.05
N ILE A 254 -1.05 30.38 -1.62
CA ILE A 254 -0.04 29.65 -0.84
C ILE A 254 0.68 30.62 0.10
N GLU A 255 1.10 31.80 -0.36
CA GLU A 255 1.75 32.83 0.46
C GLU A 255 0.89 33.24 1.67
N ASP A 256 -0.42 33.36 1.50
CA ASP A 256 -1.36 33.65 2.59
C ASP A 256 -1.57 32.46 3.55
N LEU A 257 -1.40 31.23 3.07
CA LEU A 257 -1.54 30.02 3.88
C LEU A 257 -0.31 29.73 4.75
N LEU A 258 0.90 30.03 4.24
CA LEU A 258 2.16 29.70 4.92
C LEU A 258 2.27 30.25 6.36
N PRO A 259 1.83 31.48 6.70
CA PRO A 259 1.87 31.99 8.07
C PRO A 259 1.12 31.12 9.10
N SER A 260 0.05 30.44 8.67
CA SER A 260 -0.70 29.51 9.53
C SER A 260 0.13 28.27 9.87
N ILE A 261 0.82 27.72 8.86
CA ILE A 261 1.72 26.58 9.03
C ILE A 261 2.91 26.97 9.92
N ASP A 262 3.52 28.14 9.67
CA ASP A 262 4.62 28.67 10.48
C ASP A 262 4.20 28.83 11.95
N SER A 263 2.95 29.25 12.20
CA SER A 263 2.42 29.41 13.56
C SER A 263 2.24 28.06 14.27
N LEU A 264 1.82 27.02 13.55
CA LEU A 264 1.71 25.66 14.08
C LEU A 264 3.09 25.06 14.38
N GLU A 265 4.09 25.32 13.52
CA GLU A 265 5.48 24.90 13.75
C GLU A 265 6.08 25.60 14.98
N LYS A 266 5.92 26.91 15.10
CA LYS A 266 6.31 27.67 16.30
C LYS A 266 5.57 27.21 17.55
N ALA A 267 4.30 26.86 17.44
CA ALA A 267 3.54 26.33 18.58
C ALA A 267 4.16 24.99 19.05
N LEU A 268 4.54 24.12 18.12
CA LEU A 268 5.18 22.85 18.42
C LEU A 268 6.56 23.03 19.07
N GLU A 269 7.35 24.01 18.62
CA GLU A 269 8.66 24.36 19.21
C GLU A 269 8.55 24.91 20.63
N ASN A 270 7.49 25.67 20.94
CA ASN A 270 7.32 26.32 22.24
C ASN A 270 6.69 25.40 23.31
N MET A 271 6.08 24.27 22.93
CA MET A 271 5.51 23.30 23.86
C MET A 271 6.61 22.55 24.62
N ARG A 272 6.46 22.39 25.94
CA ARG A 272 7.47 21.73 26.82
C ARG A 272 6.96 20.38 27.31
N ALA A 273 7.85 19.38 27.35
CA ALA A 273 7.50 18.05 27.88
C ALA A 273 7.62 18.05 29.41
N PRO A 274 6.78 17.30 30.16
CA PRO A 274 5.80 16.29 29.71
C PRO A 274 4.32 16.73 29.65
N SER A 275 3.96 17.96 30.05
CA SER A 275 2.54 18.38 30.16
C SER A 275 1.77 18.41 28.84
N ASP A 276 2.46 18.67 27.73
CA ASP A 276 1.82 19.00 26.44
C ASP A 276 1.91 17.85 25.42
N GLN A 277 2.15 16.61 25.86
CA GLN A 277 2.46 15.49 24.97
C GLN A 277 1.34 15.20 23.96
N ALA A 278 0.10 15.09 24.42
CA ALA A 278 -1.05 14.82 23.55
C ALA A 278 -1.32 15.97 22.55
N HIS A 279 -1.08 17.23 22.96
CA HIS A 279 -1.24 18.39 22.08
C HIS A 279 -0.14 18.45 21.01
N ARG A 280 1.11 18.11 21.37
CA ARG A 280 2.19 18.00 20.38
C ARG A 280 1.93 16.92 19.35
N GLU A 281 1.46 15.76 19.77
CA GLU A 281 1.10 14.67 18.86
C GLU A 281 -0.01 15.12 17.89
N GLY A 282 -1.06 15.76 18.40
CA GLY A 282 -2.13 16.31 17.58
C GLY A 282 -1.67 17.36 16.56
N ILE A 283 -0.86 18.33 16.99
CA ILE A 283 -0.32 19.37 16.09
C ILE A 283 0.65 18.77 15.06
N SER A 284 1.48 17.81 15.47
CA SER A 284 2.39 17.12 14.56
C SER A 284 1.65 16.38 13.43
N LEU A 285 0.50 15.76 13.74
CA LEU A 285 -0.35 15.11 12.76
C LEU A 285 -0.98 16.11 11.78
N ILE A 286 -1.42 17.26 12.28
CA ILE A 286 -2.00 18.32 11.45
C ILE A 286 -0.93 18.89 10.50
N LEU A 287 0.28 19.13 10.99
CA LEU A 287 1.40 19.58 10.17
C LEU A 287 1.76 18.57 9.08
N ASP A 288 1.81 17.27 9.40
CA ASP A 288 2.05 16.22 8.41
C ASP A 288 0.95 16.16 7.34
N LEU A 289 -0.33 16.29 7.74
CA LEU A 289 -1.44 16.34 6.81
C LEU A 289 -1.36 17.57 5.87
N GLN A 290 -1.00 18.74 6.42
CA GLN A 290 -0.81 19.96 5.64
C GLN A 290 0.37 19.83 4.66
N GLN A 291 1.49 19.26 5.09
CA GLN A 291 2.64 19.01 4.21
C GLN A 291 2.28 18.02 3.07
N LYS A 292 1.54 16.94 3.38
CA LYS A 292 1.01 16.02 2.37
C LYS A 292 0.04 16.69 1.41
N ALA A 293 -0.79 17.62 1.89
CA ALA A 293 -1.70 18.38 1.04
C ALA A 293 -0.94 19.31 0.10
N LEU A 294 0.07 20.05 0.60
CA LEU A 294 0.94 20.91 -0.20
C LEU A 294 1.73 20.14 -1.27
N ALA A 295 2.26 18.97 -0.92
CA ALA A 295 3.01 18.13 -1.86
C ALA A 295 2.18 17.65 -3.05
N LYS A 296 0.86 17.43 -2.88
CA LYS A 296 -0.04 17.07 -4.01
C LYS A 296 -0.17 18.17 -5.06
N TYR A 297 0.12 19.41 -4.68
CA TYR A 297 0.10 20.58 -5.56
C TYR A 297 1.52 21.05 -5.89
N ASP A 298 2.53 20.18 -5.82
CA ASP A 298 3.93 20.47 -6.12
C ASP A 298 4.56 21.60 -5.28
N VAL A 299 4.08 21.78 -4.04
CA VAL A 299 4.63 22.73 -3.08
C VAL A 299 5.55 22.00 -2.09
N TYR A 300 6.83 22.36 -2.09
CA TYR A 300 7.86 21.69 -1.29
C TYR A 300 8.67 22.68 -0.44
N LYS A 301 9.03 22.24 0.77
CA LYS A 301 9.95 22.96 1.66
C LYS A 301 11.37 22.98 1.09
N ILE A 302 12.08 24.07 1.32
CA ILE A 302 13.50 24.22 0.98
C ILE A 302 14.33 23.68 2.14
N PRO A 303 15.05 22.55 1.98
CA PRO A 303 15.89 22.00 3.03
C PRO A 303 17.10 22.91 3.27
N ALA A 304 17.06 23.74 4.31
CA ALA A 304 18.09 24.73 4.58
C ALA A 304 19.07 24.33 5.69
N LYS A 305 18.61 23.69 6.78
CA LYS A 305 19.46 23.36 7.95
C LYS A 305 20.65 22.48 7.58
N GLY A 306 21.85 22.91 7.94
CA GLY A 306 23.09 22.17 7.69
C GLY A 306 23.63 22.26 6.25
N ARG A 307 22.96 22.98 5.34
CA ARG A 307 23.41 23.16 3.95
C ARG A 307 24.21 24.46 3.77
N LYS A 308 24.95 24.54 2.66
CA LYS A 308 25.61 25.79 2.25
C LYS A 308 24.57 26.85 1.95
N PHE A 309 24.82 28.08 2.39
CA PHE A 309 23.97 29.22 2.09
C PHE A 309 23.92 29.49 0.57
N ASP A 310 22.71 29.60 0.04
CA ASP A 310 22.43 29.96 -1.36
C ASP A 310 21.56 31.22 -1.40
N PRO A 311 22.07 32.37 -1.90
CA PRO A 311 21.32 33.63 -2.00
C PRO A 311 20.04 33.54 -2.84
N TYR A 312 19.91 32.56 -3.73
CA TYR A 312 18.71 32.39 -4.55
C TYR A 312 17.56 31.69 -3.82
N GLN A 313 17.83 31.04 -2.68
CA GLN A 313 16.85 30.21 -1.96
C GLN A 313 16.74 30.57 -0.47
N HIS A 314 17.71 31.32 0.06
CA HIS A 314 17.83 31.63 1.47
C HIS A 314 18.01 33.13 1.70
N GLU A 315 17.40 33.62 2.77
CA GLU A 315 17.54 34.98 3.28
C GLU A 315 18.28 34.91 4.63
N ALA A 316 19.51 35.45 4.68
CA ALA A 316 20.31 35.45 5.91
C ALA A 316 19.92 36.63 6.80
N VAL A 317 19.40 36.34 7.99
CA VAL A 317 18.86 37.35 8.91
C VAL A 317 19.80 37.62 10.10
N ALA A 318 20.63 36.64 10.45
CA ALA A 318 21.66 36.81 11.47
C ALA A 318 22.88 35.92 11.20
N VAL A 319 24.04 36.39 11.63
CA VAL A 319 25.30 35.65 11.57
C VAL A 319 25.63 35.16 12.98
N ASN A 320 25.90 33.86 13.14
CA ASN A 320 26.26 33.28 14.43
C ASN A 320 27.79 33.14 14.54
N SER A 321 28.40 33.95 15.42
CA SER A 321 29.85 34.00 15.65
C SER A 321 30.37 32.90 16.57
N GLU A 322 29.50 32.11 17.20
CA GLU A 322 29.86 31.13 18.25
C GLU A 322 29.81 29.66 17.81
N THR A 323 29.81 29.39 16.49
CA THR A 323 29.72 28.00 15.99
C THR A 323 31.08 27.46 15.53
N THR A 324 31.45 26.26 15.98
CA THR A 324 32.60 25.47 15.46
C THR A 324 32.36 24.91 14.06
N MET A 325 31.39 25.46 13.32
CA MET A 325 30.91 24.96 12.03
C MET A 325 31.68 25.61 10.88
N PRO A 326 31.74 24.96 9.69
CA PRO A 326 32.34 25.56 8.50
C PRO A 326 31.69 26.90 8.13
N LYS A 327 32.45 27.85 7.60
CA LYS A 327 31.94 29.16 7.13
C LYS A 327 30.86 29.01 6.05
N ASN A 328 29.91 29.95 6.00
CA ASN A 328 28.83 30.01 5.01
C ASN A 328 27.86 28.81 5.04
N LEU A 329 27.62 28.25 6.22
CA LEU A 329 26.70 27.14 6.42
C LEU A 329 25.49 27.61 7.23
N VAL A 330 24.31 27.11 6.88
CA VAL A 330 23.05 27.43 7.58
C VAL A 330 23.01 26.69 8.92
N THR A 331 23.18 27.43 10.01
CA THR A 331 23.20 26.88 11.36
C THR A 331 21.80 26.60 11.88
N ASP A 332 20.84 27.47 11.57
CA ASP A 332 19.46 27.31 12.00
C ASP A 332 18.48 27.96 11.03
N VAL A 333 17.25 27.46 11.02
CA VAL A 333 16.16 27.95 10.15
C VAL A 333 15.11 28.59 11.05
N LEU A 334 14.90 29.89 10.87
CA LEU A 334 13.93 30.66 11.67
C LEU A 334 12.53 30.64 11.04
N GLN A 335 12.48 30.49 9.73
CA GLN A 335 11.26 30.35 8.96
C GLN A 335 11.56 29.51 7.72
N GLU A 336 10.76 28.47 7.52
CA GLU A 336 10.95 27.55 6.40
C GLU A 336 10.66 28.22 5.06
N GLY A 337 11.49 27.92 4.05
CA GLY A 337 11.30 28.39 2.68
C GLY A 337 10.47 27.40 1.86
N TYR A 338 9.80 27.87 0.81
CA TYR A 338 8.93 27.03 -0.03
C TYR A 338 9.09 27.31 -1.52
N THR A 339 8.94 26.25 -2.30
CA THR A 339 8.92 26.27 -3.77
C THR A 339 7.64 25.64 -4.29
N HIS A 340 7.17 26.09 -5.45
CA HIS A 340 6.02 25.52 -6.16
C HIS A 340 6.37 25.28 -7.62
N ALA A 341 6.25 24.03 -8.07
CA ALA A 341 6.60 23.63 -9.44
C ALA A 341 8.00 24.14 -9.88
N GLY A 342 8.97 24.13 -8.95
CA GLY A 342 10.34 24.60 -9.17
C GLY A 342 10.54 26.12 -9.12
N ARG A 343 9.49 26.93 -8.87
CA ARG A 343 9.59 28.37 -8.68
C ARG A 343 9.61 28.72 -7.19
N LEU A 344 10.45 29.69 -6.81
CA LEU A 344 10.53 30.19 -5.43
C LEU A 344 9.24 30.94 -5.06
N ILE A 345 8.58 30.50 -3.99
CA ILE A 345 7.47 31.24 -3.38
C ILE A 345 8.04 32.21 -2.35
N ARG A 346 8.71 31.66 -1.33
CA ARG A 346 9.28 32.38 -0.20
C ARG A 346 10.66 31.79 0.13
N PRO A 347 11.73 32.61 0.28
CA PRO A 347 13.03 32.12 0.71
C PRO A 347 12.99 31.63 2.17
N ALA A 348 13.89 30.72 2.54
CA ALA A 348 14.02 30.31 3.94
C ALA A 348 14.80 31.38 4.71
N MET A 349 14.27 31.85 5.85
CA MET A 349 15.00 32.78 6.72
C MET A 349 15.94 31.99 7.61
N VAL A 350 17.23 32.25 7.50
CA VAL A 350 18.28 31.42 8.08
C VAL A 350 19.28 32.21 8.90
N ARG A 351 19.90 31.53 9.85
CA ARG A 351 21.14 31.97 10.49
C ARG A 351 22.34 31.28 9.84
N VAL A 352 23.39 32.03 9.58
CA VAL A 352 24.61 31.53 8.91
C VAL A 352 25.84 31.63 9.81
N SER A 353 26.79 30.72 9.65
CA SER A 353 28.10 30.76 10.33
C SER A 353 29.07 31.73 9.64
N SER A 354 29.83 32.50 10.44
CA SER A 354 30.86 33.45 9.96
C SER A 354 32.22 32.81 9.65
#